data_AF-A0A953E5T8-F1
#
_entry.id   AF-A0A953E5T8-F1
#
_cell.length_a   1.000
_cell.length_b   1.000
_cell.length_c   1.000
_cell.angle_alpha   90.00
_cell.angle_beta   90.00
_cell.angle_gamma   90.00
#
_symmetry.space_group_name_H-M   'P 1'
#
loop_
_entity.id
_entity.type
_entity.pdbx_description
1 polymer ?
#
loop_
_entity_poly.entity_id
_entity_poly.type
_entity_poly.pdbx_seq_one_letter_code
_entity_poly.pdbx_strand_id
1 'polypeptide(L)'
;LKEGEERLIGAVEKGWLPMTLAVKISGAGDSEVQAAMLEAYDSGLLRGEQLLKVRRLIDRRQALGKRYRQGRQAAQGVTPRKLLQTYQAEVRRQRLAIKKAEVGEQRLLFVVTALRRLLADEHFRTLLRAEEIGDMPKPLADRVSGGERP
;
A
#
# COMPACT_ATOMS: atom_id res chain seq x y z
N LEU A 1 -17.63 35.55 -3.50
CA LEU A 1 -17.88 34.53 -4.56
C LEU A 1 -16.74 34.43 -5.60
N LYS A 2 -15.54 35.01 -5.38
CA LYS A 2 -14.51 35.15 -6.44
C LYS A 2 -13.54 33.97 -6.61
N GLU A 3 -13.49 33.01 -5.69
CA GLU A 3 -12.50 31.90 -5.70
C GLU A 3 -12.99 30.57 -6.30
N GLY A 4 -14.26 30.45 -6.69
CA GLY A 4 -14.79 29.20 -7.28
C GLY A 4 -14.85 27.99 -6.34
N GLU A 5 -14.84 28.20 -5.02
CA GLU A 5 -14.86 27.17 -3.96
C GLU A 5 -16.26 26.58 -3.69
N GLU A 6 -16.95 26.16 -4.74
CA GLU A 6 -18.32 25.63 -4.67
C GLU A 6 -18.43 24.39 -3.75
N ARG A 7 -17.35 23.62 -3.60
CA ARG A 7 -17.30 22.42 -2.75
C ARG A 7 -17.29 22.74 -1.26
N LEU A 8 -16.52 23.74 -0.85
CA LEU A 8 -16.47 24.17 0.54
C LEU A 8 -17.81 24.84 0.91
N ILE A 9 -18.34 25.67 0.00
CA ILE A 9 -19.65 26.32 0.18
C ILE A 9 -20.75 25.26 0.41
N GLY A 10 -20.85 24.25 -0.47
CA GLY A 10 -21.85 23.20 -0.32
C GLY A 10 -21.67 22.32 0.94
N ALA A 11 -20.48 22.27 1.53
CA ALA A 11 -20.25 21.58 2.80
C ALA A 11 -20.68 22.42 4.01
N VAL A 12 -20.47 23.74 3.94
CA VAL A 12 -20.93 24.72 4.95
C VAL A 12 -22.45 24.80 4.96
N GLU A 13 -23.08 24.89 3.79
CA GLU A 13 -24.55 24.92 3.65
C GLU A 13 -25.23 23.68 4.25
N LYS A 14 -24.56 22.52 4.16
CA LYS A 14 -25.02 21.26 4.75
C LYS A 14 -24.70 21.13 6.25
N GLY A 15 -24.05 22.12 6.84
CA GLY A 15 -23.82 22.24 8.29
C GLY A 15 -22.73 21.34 8.88
N TRP A 16 -21.98 20.57 8.08
CA TRP A 16 -20.94 19.68 8.59
C TRP A 16 -19.51 20.20 8.40
N LEU A 17 -19.32 21.32 7.68
CA LEU A 17 -18.06 22.06 7.66
C LEU A 17 -18.26 23.41 8.35
N PRO A 18 -17.56 23.71 9.46
CA PRO A 18 -17.62 25.03 10.08
C PRO A 18 -17.16 26.14 9.13
N MET A 19 -17.89 27.27 9.11
CA MET A 19 -17.58 28.41 8.23
C MET A 19 -16.17 28.97 8.47
N THR A 20 -15.75 29.04 9.73
CA THR A 20 -14.41 29.51 10.12
C THR A 20 -13.30 28.68 9.47
N LEU A 21 -13.48 27.36 9.42
CA LEU A 21 -12.55 26.44 8.78
C LEU A 21 -12.62 26.51 7.25
N ALA A 22 -13.82 26.63 6.69
CA ALA A 22 -13.99 26.79 5.24
C ALA A 22 -13.26 28.04 4.71
N VAL A 23 -13.30 29.15 5.45
CA VAL A 23 -12.58 30.38 5.12
C VAL A 23 -11.06 30.14 5.15
N LYS A 24 -10.54 29.53 6.21
CA LYS A 24 -9.11 29.17 6.31
C LYS A 24 -8.64 28.29 5.14
N ILE A 25 -9.42 27.28 4.76
CA ILE A 25 -9.07 26.34 3.69
C ILE A 25 -9.18 26.98 2.29
N SER A 26 -10.10 27.93 2.09
CA SER A 26 -10.40 28.49 0.77
C SER A 26 -9.20 29.15 0.08
N GLY A 27 -8.35 29.85 0.85
CA GLY A 27 -7.13 30.51 0.39
C GLY A 27 -5.83 29.76 0.67
N ALA A 28 -5.89 28.63 1.37
CA ALA A 28 -4.70 27.91 1.83
C ALA A 28 -4.09 26.98 0.76
N GLY A 29 -2.76 26.92 0.74
CA GLY A 29 -1.98 25.89 0.02
C GLY A 29 -2.00 24.52 0.72
N ASP A 30 -1.50 23.47 0.07
CA ASP A 30 -1.62 22.08 0.59
C ASP A 30 -1.04 21.90 2.00
N SER A 31 0.09 22.53 2.32
CA SER A 31 0.71 22.50 3.65
C SER A 31 -0.14 23.23 4.70
N GLU A 32 -0.70 24.38 4.34
CA GLU A 32 -1.54 25.21 5.20
C GLU A 32 -2.90 24.55 5.47
N VAL A 33 -3.43 23.80 4.49
CA VAL A 33 -4.66 23.01 4.65
C VAL A 33 -4.47 21.92 5.70
N GLN A 34 -3.32 21.24 5.71
CA GLN A 34 -3.01 20.23 6.73
C GLN A 34 -2.89 20.87 8.12
N ALA A 35 -2.21 22.02 8.23
CA ALA A 35 -2.10 22.76 9.48
C ALA A 35 -3.48 23.18 10.02
N ALA A 36 -4.36 23.71 9.16
CA ALA A 36 -5.72 24.09 9.53
C ALA A 36 -6.59 22.90 9.97
N MET A 37 -6.38 21.71 9.37
CA MET A 37 -7.06 20.48 9.76
C MET A 37 -6.60 19.96 11.13
N LEU A 38 -5.30 20.08 11.43
CA LEU A 38 -4.74 19.72 12.73
C LEU A 38 -5.24 20.66 13.83
N GLU A 39 -5.18 21.97 13.59
CA GLU A 39 -5.72 22.98 14.53
C GLU A 39 -7.22 22.74 14.80
N ALA A 40 -7.99 22.39 13.76
CA ALA A 40 -9.41 22.06 13.90
C ALA A 40 -9.66 20.76 14.69
N TYR A 41 -8.73 19.80 14.63
CA TYR A 41 -8.80 18.58 15.43
C TYR A 41 -8.51 18.88 16.91
N ASP A 42 -7.42 19.59 17.19
CA ASP A 42 -6.96 19.91 18.55
C ASP A 42 -7.96 20.80 19.29
N SER A 43 -8.50 21.81 18.60
CA SER A 43 -9.58 22.66 19.14
C SER A 43 -10.92 21.94 19.29
N GLY A 44 -11.06 20.74 18.73
CA GLY A 44 -12.30 19.97 18.75
C GLY A 44 -13.37 20.44 17.77
N LEU A 45 -13.06 21.38 16.88
CA LEU A 45 -13.94 21.83 15.79
C LEU A 45 -14.29 20.70 14.81
N LEU A 46 -13.37 19.75 14.62
CA LEU A 46 -13.59 18.54 13.82
C LEU A 46 -13.21 17.29 14.61
N ARG A 47 -14.17 16.37 14.79
CA ARG A 47 -13.92 15.07 15.44
C ARG A 47 -14.65 13.93 14.71
N GLY A 48 -14.11 12.71 14.85
CA GLY A 48 -14.73 11.47 14.35
C GLY A 48 -15.15 11.51 12.87
N GLU A 49 -16.42 11.18 12.61
CA GLU A 49 -17.03 11.16 11.27
C GLU A 49 -16.92 12.50 10.52
N GLN A 50 -17.02 13.62 11.23
CA GLN A 50 -16.96 14.95 10.61
C GLN A 50 -15.56 15.23 10.05
N LEU A 51 -14.51 14.88 10.80
CA LEU A 51 -13.11 14.98 10.36
C LEU A 51 -12.89 14.15 9.08
N LEU A 52 -13.40 12.90 9.05
CA LEU A 52 -13.29 12.03 7.89
C LEU A 52 -14.02 12.59 6.66
N LYS A 53 -15.21 13.17 6.85
CA LYS A 53 -15.96 13.83 5.76
C LYS A 53 -15.21 15.04 5.20
N VAL A 54 -14.64 15.88 6.06
CA VAL A 54 -13.85 17.05 5.63
C VAL A 54 -12.56 16.61 4.93
N ARG A 55 -11.87 15.58 5.42
CA ARG A 55 -10.69 15.02 4.74
C ARG A 55 -11.03 14.56 3.32
N ARG A 56 -12.10 13.77 3.15
CA ARG A 56 -12.54 13.33 1.80
C ARG A 56 -12.91 14.50 0.88
N LEU A 57 -13.45 15.58 1.43
CA LEU A 57 -13.75 16.79 0.67
C LEU A 57 -12.47 17.46 0.16
N ILE A 58 -11.47 17.58 1.03
CA ILE A 58 -10.15 18.15 0.70
C ILE A 58 -9.46 17.28 -0.36
N ASP A 59 -9.43 15.96 -0.19
CA ASP A 59 -8.82 15.04 -1.15
C ASP A 59 -9.48 15.18 -2.54
N ARG A 60 -10.82 15.30 -2.57
CA ARG A 60 -11.54 15.57 -3.82
C ARG A 60 -11.18 16.94 -4.38
N ARG A 61 -11.14 17.99 -3.56
CA ARG A 61 -10.74 19.36 -3.97
C ARG A 61 -9.36 19.36 -4.61
N GLN A 62 -8.40 18.62 -4.06
CA GLN A 62 -7.06 18.48 -4.63
C GLN A 62 -7.09 17.71 -5.96
N ALA A 63 -7.80 16.58 -6.04
CA ALA A 63 -7.82 15.74 -7.24
C ALA A 63 -8.64 16.32 -8.41
N LEU A 64 -9.72 17.05 -8.12
CA LEU A 64 -10.72 17.46 -9.11
C LEU A 64 -10.93 18.99 -9.16
N GLY A 65 -10.13 19.77 -8.43
CA GLY A 65 -10.18 21.23 -8.37
C GLY A 65 -11.28 21.82 -7.47
N LYS A 66 -11.29 23.15 -7.35
CA LYS A 66 -12.18 23.95 -6.47
C LYS A 66 -13.67 23.88 -6.86
N ARG A 67 -13.96 23.72 -8.16
CA ARG A 67 -15.32 23.78 -8.73
C ARG A 67 -16.10 22.47 -8.57
N TYR A 68 -17.41 22.59 -8.42
CA TYR A 68 -18.35 21.49 -8.37
C TYR A 68 -18.82 21.18 -9.80
N ARG A 69 -18.19 20.20 -10.49
CA ARG A 69 -18.83 19.64 -11.70
C ARG A 69 -20.02 18.82 -11.23
N GLN A 70 -21.21 19.41 -11.31
CA GLN A 70 -22.50 18.76 -11.07
C GLN A 70 -22.82 17.77 -12.21
N GLY A 71 -21.90 16.88 -12.54
CA GLY A 71 -22.22 15.63 -13.19
C GLY A 71 -22.53 14.65 -12.08
N ARG A 72 -23.73 14.07 -12.06
CA ARG A 72 -24.03 12.87 -11.26
C ARG A 72 -22.92 11.85 -11.48
N GLN A 73 -21.90 11.83 -10.63
CA GLN A 73 -21.25 10.59 -10.28
C GLN A 73 -22.28 9.88 -9.40
N ALA A 74 -23.27 9.27 -10.04
CA ALA A 74 -23.76 8.00 -9.53
C ALA A 74 -22.49 7.25 -9.14
N ALA A 75 -22.39 6.87 -7.86
CA ALA A 75 -21.43 5.86 -7.47
C ALA A 75 -21.63 4.75 -8.50
N GLN A 76 -20.71 4.62 -9.47
CA GLN A 76 -20.81 3.59 -10.47
C GLN A 76 -20.65 2.32 -9.65
N GLY A 77 -21.79 1.72 -9.31
CA GLY A 77 -21.85 0.39 -8.74
C GLY A 77 -20.93 -0.45 -9.59
N VAL A 78 -20.09 -1.22 -8.90
CA VAL A 78 -19.11 -2.14 -9.47
C VAL A 78 -19.65 -2.73 -10.77
N THR A 79 -19.19 -2.22 -11.91
CA THR A 79 -19.73 -2.67 -13.20
C THR A 79 -19.19 -4.07 -13.48
N PRO A 80 -19.95 -4.97 -14.12
CA PRO A 80 -19.48 -6.31 -14.46
C PRO A 80 -18.14 -6.28 -15.23
N ARG A 81 -17.93 -5.26 -16.07
CA ARG A 81 -16.67 -5.02 -16.78
C ARG A 81 -15.50 -4.68 -15.85
N LYS A 82 -15.75 -3.90 -14.78
CA LYS A 82 -14.74 -3.59 -13.76
C LYS A 82 -14.39 -4.82 -12.93
N LEU A 83 -15.38 -5.65 -12.57
CA LEU A 83 -15.14 -6.94 -11.90
C LEU A 83 -14.29 -7.87 -12.74
N LEU A 84 -14.63 -8.01 -14.02
CA LEU A 84 -13.87 -8.85 -14.94
C LEU A 84 -12.42 -8.36 -15.07
N GLN A 85 -12.21 -7.06 -15.17
CA GLN A 85 -10.87 -6.49 -15.24
C GLN A 85 -10.06 -6.72 -13.95
N THR A 86 -10.68 -6.53 -12.77
CA THR A 86 -10.03 -6.82 -11.48
C THR A 86 -9.72 -8.29 -11.31
N TYR A 87 -10.63 -9.18 -11.70
CA TYR A 87 -10.42 -10.63 -11.68
C TYR A 87 -9.25 -11.03 -12.59
N GLN A 88 -9.24 -10.55 -13.83
CA GLN A 88 -8.15 -10.83 -14.76
C GLN A 88 -6.80 -10.29 -14.25
N ALA A 89 -6.78 -9.14 -13.58
CA ALA A 89 -5.57 -8.61 -12.96
C ALA A 89 -5.08 -9.53 -11.82
N GLU A 90 -6.00 -10.00 -10.97
CA GLU A 90 -5.66 -10.90 -9.87
C GLU A 90 -5.17 -12.27 -10.38
N VAL A 91 -5.81 -12.83 -11.41
CA VAL A 91 -5.34 -14.07 -12.07
C VAL A 91 -3.95 -13.90 -12.64
N ARG A 92 -3.65 -12.77 -13.30
CA ARG A 92 -2.29 -12.49 -13.81
C ARG A 92 -1.27 -12.40 -12.66
N ARG A 93 -1.64 -11.75 -11.55
CA ARG A 93 -0.79 -11.64 -10.36
C ARG A 93 -0.49 -13.02 -9.75
N GLN A 94 -1.51 -13.87 -9.58
CA GLN A 94 -1.35 -15.23 -9.07
C GLN A 94 -0.47 -16.09 -9.99
N ARG A 95 -0.70 -16.04 -11.31
CA ARG A 95 0.14 -16.74 -12.29
C ARG A 95 1.60 -16.30 -12.22
N LEU A 96 1.86 -15.00 -12.03
CA LEU A 96 3.21 -14.49 -11.87
C LEU A 96 3.86 -14.98 -10.56
N ALA A 97 3.08 -15.03 -9.47
CA ALA A 97 3.57 -15.54 -8.19
C ALA A 97 3.97 -17.03 -8.29
N ILE A 98 3.15 -17.86 -8.94
CA ILE A 98 3.45 -19.28 -9.18
C ILE A 98 4.75 -19.43 -9.97
N LYS A 99 4.90 -18.72 -11.10
CA LYS A 99 6.13 -18.77 -11.90
C LYS A 99 7.38 -18.35 -11.13
N LYS A 100 7.26 -17.32 -10.27
CA LYS A 100 8.37 -16.90 -9.41
C LYS A 100 8.73 -17.97 -8.37
N ALA A 101 7.73 -18.63 -7.79
CA ALA A 101 7.94 -19.72 -6.86
C ALA A 101 8.62 -20.92 -7.54
N GLU A 102 8.18 -21.30 -8.74
CA GLU A 102 8.79 -22.39 -9.54
C GLU A 102 10.28 -22.11 -9.81
N VAL A 103 10.62 -20.91 -10.26
CA VAL A 103 12.02 -20.51 -10.48
C VAL A 103 12.82 -20.53 -9.17
N GLY A 104 12.22 -20.07 -8.06
CA GLY A 104 12.82 -20.12 -6.74
C GLY A 104 13.09 -21.56 -6.28
N GLU A 105 12.14 -22.47 -6.46
CA GLU A 105 12.26 -23.88 -6.11
C GLU A 105 13.36 -24.57 -6.93
N GLN A 106 13.42 -24.34 -8.23
CA GLN A 106 14.47 -24.90 -9.10
C GLN A 106 15.87 -24.44 -8.68
N ARG A 107 16.04 -23.15 -8.39
CA ARG A 107 17.32 -22.61 -7.91
C ARG A 107 17.70 -23.17 -6.55
N LEU A 108 16.74 -23.27 -5.63
CA LEU A 108 16.98 -23.83 -4.30
C LEU A 108 17.34 -25.31 -4.37
N LEU A 109 16.67 -26.08 -5.23
CA LEU A 109 17.02 -27.48 -5.48
C LEU A 109 18.44 -27.62 -6.00
N PHE A 110 18.85 -26.76 -6.95
CA PHE A 110 20.22 -26.74 -7.45
C PHE A 110 21.23 -26.46 -6.32
N VAL A 111 21.01 -25.40 -5.53
CA VAL A 111 21.88 -25.04 -4.41
C VAL A 111 21.99 -26.15 -3.38
N VAL A 112 20.86 -26.73 -2.95
CA VAL A 112 20.84 -27.84 -1.98
C VAL A 112 21.58 -29.05 -2.53
N THR A 113 21.41 -29.38 -3.81
CA THR A 113 22.09 -30.52 -4.43
C THR A 113 23.60 -30.29 -4.51
N ALA A 114 24.03 -29.08 -4.89
CA ALA A 114 25.45 -28.71 -4.92
C ALA A 114 26.06 -28.76 -3.52
N LEU A 115 25.39 -28.20 -2.52
CA LEU A 115 25.84 -28.23 -1.12
C LEU A 115 25.94 -29.66 -0.60
N ARG A 116 24.97 -30.53 -0.88
CA ARG A 116 25.05 -31.95 -0.50
C ARG A 116 26.28 -32.65 -1.09
N ARG A 117 26.60 -32.37 -2.36
CA ARG A 117 27.80 -32.93 -3.01
C ARG A 117 29.09 -32.39 -2.40
N LEU A 118 29.17 -31.07 -2.18
CA LEU A 118 30.35 -30.44 -1.57
C LEU A 118 30.57 -30.90 -0.12
N LEU A 119 29.51 -31.00 0.69
CA LEU A 119 29.60 -31.45 2.09
C LEU A 119 29.85 -32.95 2.24
N ALA A 120 29.70 -33.73 1.17
CA ALA A 120 30.13 -35.12 1.13
C ALA A 120 31.65 -35.26 0.92
N ASP A 121 32.33 -34.21 0.46
CA ASP A 121 33.79 -34.19 0.24
C ASP A 121 34.54 -33.82 1.53
N GLU A 122 35.42 -34.72 1.96
CA GLU A 122 36.24 -34.56 3.16
C GLU A 122 37.26 -33.41 3.04
N HIS A 123 37.83 -33.18 1.86
CA HIS A 123 38.76 -32.06 1.63
C HIS A 123 38.03 -30.73 1.79
N PHE A 124 36.82 -30.63 1.22
CA PHE A 124 35.99 -29.43 1.36
C PHE A 124 35.61 -29.15 2.82
N ARG A 125 35.22 -30.17 3.59
CA ARG A 125 34.93 -30.02 5.03
C ARG A 125 36.16 -29.60 5.83
N THR A 126 37.34 -30.09 5.45
CA THR A 126 38.60 -29.73 6.10
C THR A 126 38.94 -28.27 5.85
N LEU A 127 38.76 -27.79 4.61
CA LEU A 127 38.92 -26.37 4.27
C LEU A 127 37.94 -25.49 5.05
N LEU A 128 36.66 -25.85 5.13
CA LEU A 128 35.68 -25.09 5.91
C LEU A 128 36.07 -24.95 7.39
N ARG A 129 36.64 -26.00 8.00
CA ARG A 129 37.15 -25.92 9.38
C ARG A 129 38.38 -25.03 9.50
N ALA A 130 39.30 -25.09 8.53
CA ALA A 130 40.51 -24.26 8.51
C ALA A 130 40.19 -22.77 8.35
N GLU A 131 39.14 -22.45 7.60
CA GLU A 131 38.66 -21.08 7.34
C GLU A 131 37.59 -20.61 8.35
N GLU A 132 37.35 -21.37 9.43
CA GLU A 132 36.35 -21.06 10.47
C GLU A 132 34.90 -20.89 9.97
N ILE A 133 34.55 -21.48 8.83
CA ILE A 133 33.19 -21.47 8.27
C ILE A 133 32.43 -22.69 8.79
N GLY A 134 31.92 -22.58 10.01
CA GLY A 134 31.25 -23.67 10.72
C GLY A 134 29.72 -23.65 10.70
N ASP A 135 29.10 -22.54 10.30
CA ASP A 135 27.65 -22.36 10.39
C ASP A 135 26.94 -22.40 9.02
N MET A 136 25.65 -22.71 9.06
CA MET A 136 24.78 -22.74 7.89
C MET A 136 23.43 -22.14 8.24
N PRO A 137 22.83 -21.32 7.35
CA PRO A 137 21.46 -20.85 7.55
C PRO A 137 20.50 -22.02 7.77
N LYS A 138 19.73 -21.98 8.87
CA LYS A 138 18.79 -23.04 9.26
C LYS A 138 17.94 -23.58 8.10
N PRO A 139 17.32 -22.75 7.24
CA PRO A 139 16.49 -23.24 6.13
C PRO A 139 17.25 -24.09 5.10
N LEU A 140 18.56 -23.84 4.93
CA LEU A 140 19.43 -24.64 4.07
C LEU A 140 19.91 -25.89 4.80
N ALA A 141 20.28 -25.77 6.08
CA ALA A 141 20.70 -26.89 6.91
C ALA A 141 19.63 -27.98 6.93
N ASP A 142 18.38 -27.60 7.23
CA ASP A 142 17.23 -28.51 7.27
C ASP A 142 17.06 -29.25 5.94
N ARG A 143 17.14 -28.54 4.81
CA ARG A 143 17.00 -29.13 3.48
C ARG A 143 18.17 -30.03 3.11
N VAL A 144 19.40 -29.66 3.47
CA VAL A 144 20.60 -30.45 3.17
C VAL A 144 20.60 -31.75 3.97
N SER A 145 20.24 -31.71 5.26
CA SER A 145 20.21 -32.86 6.18
C SER A 145 19.02 -33.81 5.96
N GLY A 146 18.12 -33.51 5.02
CA GLY A 146 16.96 -34.34 4.70
C GLY A 146 15.70 -34.00 5.49
N GLY A 147 15.68 -32.87 6.19
CA GLY A 147 14.49 -32.30 6.81
C GLY A 147 13.43 -31.98 5.76
N GLU A 148 12.20 -32.40 6.06
CA GLU A 148 11.01 -32.31 5.21
C GLU A 148 10.80 -30.91 4.61
N ARG A 149 10.18 -30.91 3.43
CA ARG A 149 9.59 -29.69 2.87
C ARG A 149 8.51 -29.18 3.84
N PRO A 150 8.52 -27.91 4.24
CA PRO A 150 7.34 -27.30 4.85
C PRO A 150 6.18 -27.23 3.86
#